data_AF-A0A7S2CL36-F1
#
_entry.id   AF-A0A7S2CL36-F1
#
_cell.length_a   1.000
_cell.length_b   1.000
_cell.length_c   1.000
_cell.angle_alpha   90.00
_cell.angle_beta   90.00
_cell.angle_gamma   90.00
#
_symmetry.space_group_name_H-M   'P 1'
#
loop_
_entity.id
_entity.type
_entity.pdbx_description
1 polymer ?
#
loop_
_entity_poly.entity_id
_entity_poly.type
_entity_poly.pdbx_seq_one_letter_code
_entity_poly.pdbx_strand_id
1 'polypeptide(L)'
;EYMRHRLEPRGITVYPSECPDGIDRTRDIAEGIERCNVFVIFGTPNYGEDTGNPMCSYEEFNFAKAEGKTIAWINMNGGKMDFSKLPGQSVIKMGLQGTIYKMWEQNDEMVEWVANMAIEAFNGGSGGG
;
A
#
# COMPACT_ATOMS: atom_id res chain seq x y z
N GLU A 1 -4.99 -12.70 -0.26
CA GLU A 1 -4.34 -13.83 -0.97
C GLU A 1 -4.16 -13.59 -2.48
N TYR A 2 -5.17 -13.13 -3.23
CA TYR A 2 -5.06 -12.92 -4.70
C TYR A 2 -3.79 -12.18 -5.15
N MET A 3 -3.48 -11.01 -4.57
CA MET A 3 -2.31 -10.23 -4.97
C MET A 3 -0.99 -10.95 -4.67
N ARG A 4 -0.85 -11.56 -3.49
CA ARG A 4 0.35 -12.32 -3.09
C ARG A 4 0.64 -13.44 -4.10
N HIS A 5 -0.34 -14.30 -4.37
CA HIS A 5 -0.20 -15.43 -5.29
C HIS A 5 0.17 -15.03 -6.72
N ARG A 6 -0.09 -13.78 -7.12
CA ARG A 6 0.22 -13.28 -8.47
C ARG A 6 1.52 -12.46 -8.52
N LEU A 7 1.95 -11.87 -7.41
CA LEU A 7 3.17 -11.09 -7.29
C LEU A 7 4.40 -11.96 -6.97
N GLU A 8 4.28 -12.91 -6.05
CA GLU A 8 5.41 -13.75 -5.62
C GLU A 8 6.03 -14.58 -6.74
N PRO A 9 5.27 -15.22 -7.66
CA PRO A 9 5.85 -15.91 -8.81
C PRO A 9 6.67 -15.01 -9.74
N ARG A 10 6.53 -13.68 -9.62
CA ARG A 10 7.29 -12.68 -10.38
C ARG A 10 8.56 -12.22 -9.66
N GLY A 11 8.89 -12.85 -8.53
CA GLY A 11 10.04 -12.47 -7.70
C GLY A 11 9.78 -11.29 -6.77
N ILE A 12 8.54 -10.83 -6.61
CA ILE A 12 8.18 -9.73 -5.72
C ILE A 12 7.83 -10.29 -4.34
N THR A 13 8.61 -9.94 -3.32
CA THR A 13 8.32 -10.32 -1.93
C THR A 13 7.16 -9.49 -1.38
N VAL A 14 6.16 -10.16 -0.81
CA VAL A 14 4.99 -9.50 -0.22
C VAL A 14 5.01 -9.65 1.30
N TYR A 15 4.91 -8.52 2.00
CA TYR A 15 4.75 -8.45 3.46
C TYR A 15 3.34 -7.98 3.84
N PRO A 16 2.90 -8.24 5.08
CA PRO A 16 3.47 -9.16 6.07
C PRO A 16 3.29 -10.62 5.62
N SER A 17 4.17 -11.54 6.05
CA SER A 17 4.19 -12.94 5.59
C SER A 17 2.83 -13.65 5.71
N GLU A 18 2.59 -14.67 4.87
CA GLU A 18 1.39 -15.50 5.00
C GLU A 18 1.42 -16.23 6.35
N CYS A 19 0.37 -16.00 7.12
CA CYS A 19 0.25 -16.20 8.57
C CYS A 19 0.83 -17.53 9.09
N PRO A 20 1.98 -17.54 9.78
CA PRO A 20 2.39 -18.68 10.59
C PRO A 20 1.84 -18.50 12.01
N ASP A 21 1.26 -19.55 12.57
CA ASP A 21 0.85 -19.56 13.98
C ASP A 21 2.04 -19.16 14.88
N GLY A 22 1.80 -18.28 15.85
CA GLY A 22 2.78 -17.90 16.88
C GLY A 22 3.72 -16.73 16.55
N ILE A 23 3.52 -16.02 15.43
CA ILE A 23 4.27 -14.79 15.12
C ILE A 23 3.59 -13.56 15.72
N ASP A 24 4.39 -12.68 16.34
CA ASP A 24 3.95 -11.33 16.70
C ASP A 24 3.67 -10.52 15.43
N ARG A 25 2.38 -10.37 15.12
CA ARG A 25 1.94 -9.73 13.89
C ARG A 25 2.34 -8.26 13.80
N THR A 26 2.46 -7.59 14.94
CA THR A 26 2.94 -6.20 15.04
C THR A 26 4.35 -6.09 14.50
N ARG A 27 5.23 -7.00 14.94
CA ARG A 27 6.62 -7.02 14.51
C ARG A 27 6.75 -7.35 13.03
N ASP A 28 5.99 -8.33 12.53
CA ASP A 28 6.02 -8.72 11.11
C ASP A 28 5.52 -7.59 10.18
N ILE A 29 4.52 -6.81 10.62
CA ILE A 29 4.08 -5.61 9.90
C ILE A 29 5.16 -4.55 9.92
N ALA A 30 5.74 -4.24 11.09
CA ALA A 30 6.80 -3.24 11.21
C ALA A 30 8.02 -3.60 10.34
N GLU A 31 8.52 -4.83 10.45
CA GLU A 31 9.61 -5.33 9.60
C GLU A 31 9.23 -5.30 8.11
N GLY A 32 7.98 -5.59 7.79
CA GLY A 32 7.45 -5.48 6.45
C GLY A 32 7.51 -4.06 5.88
N ILE A 33 7.15 -3.05 6.69
CA ILE A 33 7.22 -1.65 6.28
C ILE A 33 8.69 -1.21 6.12
N GLU A 34 9.57 -1.59 7.04
CA GLU A 34 11.00 -1.26 6.93
C GLU A 34 11.62 -1.81 5.63
N ARG A 35 11.27 -3.05 5.27
CA ARG A 35 11.88 -3.76 4.14
C ARG A 35 11.21 -3.50 2.80
N CYS A 36 9.99 -2.98 2.76
CA CYS A 36 9.31 -2.76 1.49
C CYS A 36 9.86 -1.53 0.76
N ASN A 37 9.76 -1.57 -0.57
CA ASN A 37 9.96 -0.39 -1.43
C ASN A 37 8.63 0.30 -1.76
N VAL A 38 7.54 -0.49 -1.75
CA VAL A 38 6.18 -0.03 -2.00
C VAL A 38 5.29 -0.43 -0.85
N PHE A 39 4.58 0.53 -0.29
CA PHE A 39 3.55 0.32 0.72
C PHE A 39 2.17 0.38 0.05
N VAL A 40 1.49 -0.77 0.00
CA VAL A 40 0.18 -0.91 -0.65
C VAL A 40 -0.93 -0.88 0.38
N ILE A 41 -1.83 0.09 0.27
CA ILE A 41 -2.97 0.30 1.15
C ILE A 41 -4.23 -0.25 0.49
N PHE A 42 -4.88 -1.20 1.14
CA PHE A 42 -6.24 -1.62 0.78
C PHE A 42 -7.23 -0.92 1.70
N GLY A 43 -7.69 0.27 1.30
CA GLY A 43 -8.40 1.18 2.19
C GLY A 43 -9.76 1.59 1.68
N THR A 44 -10.72 1.78 2.59
CA THR A 44 -11.90 2.61 2.35
C THR A 44 -11.53 4.09 2.62
N PRO A 45 -12.42 5.06 2.35
CA PRO A 45 -12.14 6.50 2.54
C PRO A 45 -11.75 6.90 3.97
N ASN A 46 -12.08 6.09 4.97
CA ASN A 46 -11.71 6.32 6.38
C ASN A 46 -10.42 5.58 6.78
N TYR A 47 -9.73 4.94 5.84
CA TYR A 47 -8.45 4.31 6.12
C TYR A 47 -7.40 5.38 6.46
N GLY A 48 -6.65 5.17 7.55
CA GLY A 48 -5.77 6.18 8.11
C GLY A 48 -6.46 7.20 9.02
N GLU A 49 -7.65 6.89 9.54
CA GLU A 49 -8.23 7.65 10.64
C GLU A 49 -7.43 7.39 11.92
N ASP A 50 -6.97 8.47 12.55
CA ASP A 50 -6.35 8.40 13.88
C ASP A 50 -7.43 8.01 14.90
N THR A 51 -7.27 6.80 15.42
CA THR A 51 -8.17 6.22 16.43
C THR A 51 -7.58 6.34 17.84
N GLY A 52 -6.42 6.96 17.99
CA GLY A 52 -5.61 6.95 19.22
C GLY A 52 -4.96 5.60 19.52
N ASN A 53 -5.11 4.61 18.62
CA ASN A 53 -4.43 3.33 18.71
C ASN A 53 -3.05 3.42 18.02
N PRO A 54 -1.94 3.10 18.69
CA PRO A 54 -0.60 3.16 18.10
C PRO A 54 -0.38 2.19 16.92
N MET A 55 -1.29 1.23 16.71
CA MET A 55 -1.32 0.36 15.52
C MET A 55 -2.44 0.72 14.55
N CYS A 56 -2.86 1.98 14.49
CA CYS A 56 -3.80 2.41 13.47
C CYS A 56 -3.09 2.64 12.14
N SER A 57 -3.84 2.47 11.05
CA SER A 57 -3.38 2.68 9.67
C SER A 57 -2.83 4.09 9.39
N TYR A 58 -3.08 5.04 10.29
CA TYR A 58 -2.50 6.38 10.27
C TYR A 58 -1.00 6.35 10.62
N GLU A 59 -0.62 5.63 11.68
CA GLU A 59 0.77 5.50 12.11
C GLU A 59 1.60 4.69 11.11
N GLU A 60 1.05 3.59 10.57
CA GLU A 60 1.70 2.80 9.52
C GLU A 60 2.01 3.63 8.27
N PHE A 61 1.05 4.48 7.86
CA PHE A 61 1.21 5.39 6.75
C PHE A 61 2.27 6.45 7.02
N ASN A 62 2.23 7.09 8.19
CA ASN A 62 3.20 8.14 8.53
C ASN A 62 4.61 7.58 8.61
N PHE A 63 4.77 6.37 9.13
CA PHE A 63 6.04 5.67 9.14
C PHE A 63 6.53 5.38 7.70
N ALA A 64 5.69 4.79 6.85
CA ALA A 64 6.03 4.56 5.44
C ALA A 64 6.38 5.86 4.68
N LYS A 65 5.66 6.96 4.95
CA LYS A 65 5.95 8.26 4.34
C LYS A 65 7.26 8.87 4.84
N ALA A 66 7.54 8.78 6.14
CA ALA A 66 8.79 9.27 6.74
C ALA A 66 10.00 8.50 6.18
N GLU A 67 9.85 7.20 5.95
CA GLU A 67 10.85 6.34 5.31
C GLU A 67 10.95 6.53 3.78
N GLY A 68 10.20 7.48 3.21
CA GLY A 68 10.24 7.78 1.77
C GLY A 68 9.73 6.63 0.89
N LYS A 69 8.89 5.74 1.42
CA LYS A 69 8.35 4.61 0.65
C LYS A 69 7.43 5.10 -0.46
N THR A 70 7.42 4.38 -1.58
CA THR A 70 6.40 4.59 -2.62
C THR A 70 5.06 4.11 -2.08
N ILE A 71 4.04 4.99 -2.10
CA ILE A 71 2.72 4.66 -1.57
C ILE A 71 1.78 4.33 -2.73
N ALA A 72 1.10 3.20 -2.64
CA ALA A 72 0.04 2.79 -3.56
C ALA A 72 -1.26 2.60 -2.78
N TRP A 73 -2.36 3.20 -3.22
CA TRP A 73 -3.66 3.08 -2.59
C TRP A 73 -4.66 2.38 -3.52
N ILE A 74 -5.19 1.28 -3.04
CA ILE A 74 -6.26 0.50 -3.64
C ILE A 74 -7.54 0.75 -2.85
N ASN A 75 -8.53 1.32 -3.52
CA ASN A 75 -9.80 1.67 -2.88
C ASN A 75 -10.79 0.51 -2.89
N MET A 76 -11.17 0.08 -1.69
CA MET A 76 -12.05 -1.06 -1.47
C MET A 76 -13.56 -0.69 -1.41
N ASN A 77 -13.95 0.56 -1.65
CA ASN A 77 -15.33 1.02 -1.46
C ASN A 77 -16.34 0.56 -2.56
N GLY A 78 -15.94 -0.37 -3.43
CA GLY A 78 -16.83 -1.01 -4.41
C GLY A 78 -17.57 -0.03 -5.34
N GLY A 79 -16.95 1.10 -5.68
CA GLY A 79 -17.55 2.12 -6.57
C GLY A 79 -18.70 2.93 -5.95
N LYS A 80 -19.01 2.77 -4.66
CA LYS A 80 -20.15 3.46 -4.00
C LYS A 80 -19.90 4.94 -3.67
N MET A 81 -18.69 5.44 -3.90
CA MET A 81 -18.38 6.87 -3.83
C MET A 81 -18.06 7.41 -5.23
N ASP A 82 -18.71 8.52 -5.56
CA ASP A 82 -18.42 9.30 -6.76
C ASP A 82 -17.14 10.13 -6.57
N PHE A 83 -16.00 9.57 -6.99
CA PHE A 83 -14.71 10.27 -6.97
C PHE A 83 -14.52 11.22 -8.16
N SER A 84 -15.48 11.34 -9.10
CA SER A 84 -15.43 12.37 -10.15
C SER A 84 -15.48 13.79 -9.57
N LYS A 85 -15.91 13.92 -8.31
CA LYS A 85 -15.85 15.15 -7.51
C LYS A 85 -14.54 15.35 -6.73
N LEU A 86 -13.63 14.37 -6.79
CA LEU A 86 -12.29 14.40 -6.16
C LEU A 86 -11.19 13.88 -7.12
N PRO A 87 -11.09 14.36 -8.37
CA PRO A 87 -10.06 13.90 -9.29
C PRO A 87 -8.67 14.28 -8.74
N GLY A 88 -7.85 13.27 -8.45
CA GLY A 88 -6.47 13.45 -8.02
C GLY A 88 -6.26 13.74 -6.53
N GLN A 89 -7.27 13.61 -5.68
CA GLN A 89 -7.10 13.70 -4.23
C GLN A 89 -7.25 12.32 -3.60
N SER A 90 -6.19 11.83 -2.95
CA SER A 90 -6.37 10.75 -1.98
C SER A 90 -7.35 11.23 -0.93
N VAL A 91 -8.46 10.53 -0.75
CA VAL A 91 -9.47 10.83 0.28
C VAL A 91 -8.93 10.53 1.69
N ILE A 92 -7.79 9.85 1.75
CA ILE A 92 -6.93 9.85 2.92
C ILE A 92 -6.66 11.31 3.28
N LYS A 93 -7.07 11.77 4.47
CA LYS A 93 -6.82 13.13 5.03
C LYS A 93 -5.34 13.55 5.05
N MET A 94 -4.43 12.74 4.50
CA MET A 94 -2.98 12.82 4.57
C MET A 94 -2.32 13.41 3.31
N GLY A 95 -3.11 13.97 2.39
CA GLY A 95 -2.64 14.91 1.35
C GLY A 95 -1.67 14.30 0.32
N LEU A 96 -2.00 13.14 -0.25
CA LEU A 96 -1.16 12.53 -1.28
C LEU A 96 -1.41 13.16 -2.66
N GLN A 97 -0.34 13.35 -3.41
CA GLN A 97 -0.34 13.86 -4.79
C GLN A 97 0.23 12.79 -5.75
N GLY A 98 -0.35 12.61 -6.94
CA GLY A 98 0.14 11.70 -7.99
C GLY A 98 -0.80 10.54 -8.37
N THR A 99 -0.40 9.72 -9.35
CA THR A 99 -1.11 8.50 -9.81
C THR A 99 -0.87 7.30 -8.88
N ILE A 100 -1.11 7.52 -7.59
CA ILE A 100 -0.90 6.51 -6.55
C ILE A 100 -2.17 5.69 -6.26
N TYR A 101 -3.22 5.84 -7.07
CA TYR A 101 -4.56 5.38 -6.73
C TYR A 101 -5.19 4.53 -7.83
N LYS A 102 -5.82 3.42 -7.44
CA LYS A 102 -6.77 2.66 -8.26
C LYS A 102 -7.99 2.21 -7.47
N MET A 103 -9.12 2.06 -8.16
CA MET A 103 -10.27 1.32 -7.62
C MET A 103 -9.97 -0.17 -7.59
N TRP A 104 -10.34 -0.86 -6.51
CA TRP A 104 -10.14 -2.30 -6.42
C TRP A 104 -10.92 -3.04 -7.51
N GLU A 105 -10.16 -3.81 -8.27
CA GLU A 105 -10.66 -4.80 -9.21
C GLU A 105 -9.80 -6.05 -9.06
N GLN A 106 -10.44 -7.22 -8.99
CA GLN A 106 -9.71 -8.47 -8.92
C GLN A 106 -9.36 -8.95 -10.33
N ASN A 107 -8.36 -8.31 -10.94
CA ASN A 107 -7.90 -8.61 -12.29
C ASN A 107 -6.37 -8.47 -12.43
N ASP A 108 -5.86 -8.95 -13.56
CA ASP A 108 -4.43 -8.97 -13.84
C ASP A 108 -3.86 -7.54 -14.02
N GLU A 109 -4.67 -6.58 -14.48
CA GLU A 109 -4.25 -5.17 -14.62
C GLU A 109 -3.91 -4.51 -13.28
N MET A 110 -4.62 -4.89 -12.20
CA MET A 110 -4.31 -4.46 -10.85
C MET A 110 -2.96 -5.02 -10.38
N VAL A 111 -2.72 -6.31 -10.67
CA VAL A 111 -1.45 -6.98 -10.34
C VAL A 111 -0.30 -6.33 -11.11
N GLU A 112 -0.46 -6.09 -12.41
CA GLU A 112 0.57 -5.44 -13.23
C GLU A 112 0.88 -4.04 -12.72
N TRP A 113 -0.13 -3.26 -12.34
CA TRP A 113 0.08 -1.92 -11.82
C TRP A 113 0.92 -1.92 -10.54
N VAL A 114 0.60 -2.78 -9.57
CA VAL A 114 1.39 -2.90 -8.33
C VAL A 114 2.79 -3.42 -8.61
N ALA A 115 2.93 -4.39 -9.52
CA ALA A 115 4.23 -4.93 -9.91
C ALA A 115 5.13 -3.84 -10.53
N ASN A 116 4.58 -3.02 -11.43
CA ASN A 116 5.30 -1.92 -12.05
C ASN A 116 5.75 -0.88 -11.01
N MET A 117 4.90 -0.53 -10.04
CA MET A 117 5.31 0.35 -8.94
C MET A 117 6.47 -0.22 -8.14
N ALA A 118 6.49 -1.54 -7.89
CA ALA A 118 7.59 -2.20 -7.19
C ALA A 118 8.89 -2.16 -7.99
N ILE A 119 8.82 -2.43 -9.30
CA ILE A 119 9.96 -2.37 -10.21
C ILE A 119 10.51 -0.94 -10.32
N GLU A 120 9.63 0.05 -10.47
CA GLU A 120 9.99 1.47 -10.52
C GLU A 120 10.62 1.94 -9.22
N ALA A 121 10.06 1.58 -8.06
CA ALA A 121 10.63 1.93 -6.76
C ALA A 121 12.01 1.29 -6.54
N PHE A 122 12.20 0.05 -6.99
CA PHE A 122 13.50 -0.62 -6.93
C PHE A 122 14.54 0.05 -7.83
N ASN A 123 14.17 0.37 -9.08
CA ASN A 123 15.07 0.99 -10.05
C ASN A 123 15.35 2.48 -9.75
N GLY A 124 14.36 3.20 -9.24
CA GLY A 124 14.45 4.61 -8.85
C GLY A 124 15.27 4.84 -7.57
N GLY A 125 15.42 3.82 -6.73
CA GLY A 125 16.29 3.84 -5.53
C GLY A 125 17.79 3.86 -5.84
N SER A 126 18.20 3.74 -7.11
CA SER A 126 19.62 3.81 -7.54
C SER A 126 20.08 5.24 -7.90
N GLY A 127 19.26 6.27 -7.62
CA GLY A 127 19.49 7.65 -8.06
C GLY A 127 19.70 8.69 -6.95
N GLY A 128 20.19 8.32 -5.77
CA GLY A 128 20.47 9.26 -4.67
C GLY A 128 21.92 9.14 -4.17
N GLY A 129 22.81 9.95 -4.75
CA GLY A 129 24.10 10.31 -4.17
C GLY A 129 23.99 11.56 -3.30
#